data_AF-A0A6I7W6A8-F1
#
_entry.id   AF-A0A6I7W6A8-F1
#
_cell.length_a   1.000
_cell.length_b   1.000
_cell.length_c   1.000
_cell.angle_alpha   90.00
_cell.angle_beta   90.00
_cell.angle_gamma   90.00
#
_symmetry.space_group_name_H-M   'P 1'
#
loop_
_entity.id
_entity.type
_entity.pdbx_description
1 polymer ?
#
loop_
_entity_poly.entity_id
_entity_poly.type
_entity_poly.pdbx_seq_one_letter_code
_entity_poly.pdbx_strand_id
1 'polypeptide(L)'
;ACSFDKGFHSKSNQSGLKEILDEVTLPKKGKLSIKDQPREYAEEFKQAKKKHSAVESAINARQVHGLSKCRDHGIEGFERYTALAILSRNIQKVGAIKRDKERQRLAEEKKQAA
;
A
#
# COMPACT_ATOMS: atom_id res chain seq x y z
N ALA A 1 0.72 12.95 -5.13
CA ALA A 1 1.81 12.31 -4.37
C ALA A 1 1.68 10.79 -4.36
N CYS A 2 2.70 10.06 -4.84
CA CYS A 2 2.75 8.59 -4.80
C CYS A 2 4.11 8.07 -4.30
N SER A 3 4.06 6.94 -3.59
CA SER A 3 5.23 6.25 -3.05
C SER A 3 5.37 4.87 -3.68
N PHE A 4 6.60 4.51 -4.06
CA PHE A 4 6.90 3.34 -4.87
C PHE A 4 7.91 2.44 -4.17
N ASP A 5 7.83 1.14 -4.47
CA ASP A 5 8.89 0.22 -4.06
C ASP A 5 10.21 0.54 -4.79
N LYS A 6 11.33 0.33 -4.10
CA LYS A 6 12.69 0.51 -4.65
C LYS A 6 12.94 -0.36 -5.88
N GLY A 7 12.22 -1.47 -6.04
CA GLY A 7 12.30 -2.37 -7.19
C GLY A 7 11.89 -1.69 -8.50
N PHE A 8 11.04 -0.67 -8.46
CA PHE A 8 10.64 0.13 -9.62
C PHE A 8 11.66 1.20 -10.00
N HIS A 9 12.80 1.26 -9.32
CA HIS A 9 13.82 2.25 -9.61
C HIS A 9 14.51 2.00 -10.95
N SER A 10 14.33 2.94 -11.88
CA SER A 10 15.16 3.12 -13.08
C SER A 10 15.38 4.62 -13.30
N LYS A 11 16.43 5.01 -14.05
CA LYS A 11 16.64 6.43 -14.40
C LYS A 11 15.43 7.00 -15.15
N SER A 12 14.88 6.21 -16.07
CA SER A 12 13.69 6.58 -16.83
C SER A 12 12.48 6.79 -15.92
N ASN A 13 12.23 5.89 -14.96
CA ASN A 13 11.12 6.06 -14.01
C ASN A 13 11.33 7.26 -13.09
N GLN A 14 12.56 7.52 -12.63
CA GLN A 14 12.85 8.69 -11.79
C GLN A 14 12.56 10.03 -12.49
N SER A 15 12.77 10.10 -13.81
CA SER A 15 12.46 11.30 -14.59
C SER A 15 11.00 11.33 -15.02
N GLY A 16 10.52 10.28 -15.69
CA GLY A 16 9.16 10.25 -16.25
C GLY A 16 8.05 10.33 -15.22
N LEU A 17 8.23 9.75 -14.01
CA LEU A 17 7.22 9.88 -12.96
C LEU A 17 7.07 11.33 -12.46
N LYS A 18 8.13 12.13 -12.50
CA LYS A 18 8.09 13.54 -12.07
C LYS A 18 7.35 14.44 -13.05
N GLU A 19 7.19 14.00 -14.29
CA GLU A 19 6.40 14.71 -15.31
C GLU A 19 4.90 14.48 -15.11
N ILE A 20 4.53 13.38 -14.45
CA ILE A 20 3.14 12.93 -14.29
C ILE A 20 2.61 13.25 -12.88
N LEU A 21 3.49 13.28 -11.88
CA LEU A 21 3.10 13.37 -10.47
C LEU A 21 3.78 14.56 -9.78
N ASP A 22 2.99 15.32 -9.03
CA ASP A 22 3.48 16.46 -8.23
C ASP A 22 4.54 16.05 -7.19
N GLU A 23 4.42 14.84 -6.65
CA GLU A 23 5.35 14.31 -5.65
C GLU A 23 5.61 12.82 -5.88
N VAL A 24 6.88 12.50 -6.11
CA VAL A 24 7.37 11.14 -6.41
C VAL A 24 8.31 10.66 -5.31
N THR A 25 7.85 9.71 -4.50
CA THR A 25 8.69 9.01 -3.54
C THR A 25 9.15 7.67 -4.12
N LEU A 26 10.17 7.71 -4.98
CA LEU A 26 10.83 6.52 -5.52
C LEU A 26 12.26 6.40 -4.96
N PRO A 27 12.51 5.44 -4.04
CA PRO A 27 13.84 5.20 -3.48
C PRO A 27 14.81 4.72 -4.56
N LYS A 28 16.05 5.19 -4.49
CA LYS A 28 17.13 4.74 -5.35
C LYS A 28 17.49 3.30 -5.02
N LYS A 29 17.68 2.49 -6.06
CA LYS A 29 18.22 1.14 -5.91
C LYS A 29 19.74 1.20 -5.69
N GLY A 30 20.22 0.57 -4.63
CA GLY A 30 21.65 0.50 -4.30
C GLY A 30 22.15 1.68 -3.45
N LYS A 31 23.45 1.99 -3.55
CA LYS A 31 24.08 3.05 -2.74
C LYS A 31 23.58 4.44 -3.15
N LEU A 32 23.12 5.20 -2.16
CA LEU A 32 22.76 6.61 -2.32
C LEU A 32 24.00 7.45 -2.63
N SER A 33 23.92 8.29 -3.66
CA SER A 33 24.96 9.27 -3.94
C SER A 33 24.80 10.48 -3.02
N ILE A 34 25.85 11.28 -2.84
CA ILE A 34 25.81 12.52 -2.04
C ILE A 34 24.71 13.46 -2.56
N LYS A 35 24.46 13.47 -3.88
CA LYS A 35 23.41 14.29 -4.51
C LYS A 35 22.00 13.79 -4.22
N ASP A 36 21.84 12.48 -4.00
CA ASP A 36 20.53 11.85 -3.76
C ASP A 36 20.14 11.86 -2.27
N GLN A 37 21.12 11.93 -1.37
CA GLN A 37 20.92 11.88 0.08
C GLN A 37 19.97 12.96 0.59
N PRO A 38 20.10 14.26 0.22
CA PRO A 38 19.17 15.29 0.70
C PRO A 38 17.72 14.98 0.37
N ARG A 39 17.45 14.44 -0.83
CA ARG A 39 16.10 14.09 -1.28
C ARG A 39 15.51 12.93 -0.48
N GLU A 40 16.26 11.84 -0.29
CA GLU A 40 15.72 10.66 0.41
C GLU A 40 15.72 10.79 1.94
N TYR A 41 16.50 11.72 2.48
CA TYR A 41 16.55 12.00 3.91
C TYR A 41 15.61 13.12 4.35
N ALA A 42 15.01 13.85 3.40
CA ALA A 42 13.89 14.73 3.67
C ALA A 42 12.78 13.99 4.44
N GLU A 43 12.15 14.69 5.37
CA GLU A 43 11.20 14.05 6.30
C GLU A 43 9.93 13.60 5.56
N GLU A 44 9.49 14.39 4.59
CA GLU A 44 8.37 14.09 3.69
C GLU A 44 8.62 12.78 2.94
N PHE A 45 9.84 12.60 2.42
CA PHE A 45 10.24 11.39 1.72
C PHE A 45 10.20 10.17 2.64
N LYS A 46 10.71 10.28 3.87
CA LYS A 46 10.67 9.20 4.86
C LYS A 46 9.24 8.84 5.23
N GLN A 47 8.38 9.84 5.46
CA GLN A 47 6.98 9.63 5.81
C GLN A 47 6.21 8.94 4.68
N ALA A 48 6.40 9.39 3.44
CA ALA A 48 5.79 8.76 2.27
C ALA A 48 6.30 7.33 2.04
N LYS A 49 7.60 7.08 2.26
CA LYS A 49 8.19 5.74 2.17
C LYS A 49 7.63 4.79 3.23
N LYS A 50 7.42 5.25 4.47
CA LYS A 50 6.84 4.43 5.56
C LYS A 50 5.44 3.89 5.23
N LYS A 51 4.67 4.59 4.39
CA LYS A 51 3.34 4.12 3.94
C LYS A 51 3.41 2.85 3.09
N HIS A 52 4.57 2.53 2.50
CA HIS A 52 4.73 1.33 1.68
C HIS A 52 4.48 0.04 2.47
N SER A 53 4.91 -0.03 3.74
CA SER A 53 4.65 -1.19 4.60
C SER A 53 3.17 -1.50 4.76
N ALA A 54 2.29 -0.49 4.74
CA ALA A 54 0.85 -0.70 4.80
C ALA A 54 0.30 -1.32 3.51
N VAL A 55 0.85 -0.95 2.34
CA VAL A 55 0.51 -1.54 1.04
C VAL A 55 0.93 -3.01 1.01
N GLU A 56 2.17 -3.32 1.40
CA GLU A 56 2.67 -4.69 1.45
C GLU A 56 1.88 -5.55 2.43
N SER A 57 1.53 -5.00 3.59
CA SER A 57 0.63 -5.67 4.54
C SER A 57 -0.74 -5.96 3.91
N ALA A 58 -1.29 -5.03 3.13
CA ALA A 58 -2.55 -5.24 2.43
C ALA A 58 -2.45 -6.33 1.35
N ILE A 59 -1.36 -6.36 0.56
CA ILE A 59 -1.08 -7.38 -0.45
C ILE A 59 -0.93 -8.75 0.21
N ASN A 60 -0.07 -8.87 1.22
CA ASN A 60 0.14 -10.11 1.95
C ASN A 60 -1.16 -10.66 2.53
N ALA A 61 -1.97 -9.79 3.14
CA ALA A 61 -3.24 -10.22 3.67
C ALA A 61 -4.24 -10.66 2.57
N ARG A 62 -4.12 -10.22 1.30
CA ARG A 62 -4.89 -10.84 0.19
C ARG A 62 -4.35 -12.22 -0.17
N GLN A 63 -3.03 -12.38 -0.21
CA GLN A 63 -2.34 -13.66 -0.49
C GLN A 63 -2.73 -14.75 0.51
N VAL A 64 -2.59 -14.48 1.82
CA VAL A 64 -2.96 -15.45 2.87
C VAL A 64 -4.47 -15.76 2.89
N HIS A 65 -5.31 -14.82 2.45
CA HIS A 65 -6.77 -14.98 2.38
C HIS A 65 -7.28 -15.48 1.02
N GLY A 66 -6.42 -16.12 0.23
CA GLY A 66 -6.85 -16.92 -0.92
C GLY A 66 -6.33 -16.45 -2.27
N LEU A 67 -5.70 -15.26 -2.37
CA LEU A 67 -5.14 -14.80 -3.63
C LEU A 67 -4.01 -15.71 -4.14
N SER A 68 -3.29 -16.41 -3.24
CA SER A 68 -2.25 -17.38 -3.62
C SER A 68 -2.78 -18.78 -3.94
N LYS A 69 -4.11 -18.98 -4.00
CA LYS A 69 -4.71 -20.30 -4.24
C LYS A 69 -5.60 -20.23 -5.49
N CYS A 70 -5.20 -20.96 -6.52
CA CYS A 70 -6.03 -21.25 -7.69
C CYS A 70 -6.07 -22.76 -7.88
N ARG A 71 -7.26 -23.36 -7.75
CA ARG A 71 -7.44 -24.82 -7.95
C ARG A 71 -7.81 -25.18 -9.38
N ASP A 72 -8.23 -24.19 -10.15
CA ASP A 72 -8.54 -24.34 -11.56
C ASP A 72 -7.28 -24.15 -12.41
N HIS A 73 -7.31 -24.70 -13.62
CA HIS A 73 -6.31 -24.46 -14.65
C HIS A 73 -6.80 -23.41 -15.66
N GLY A 74 -5.86 -22.74 -16.32
CA GLY A 74 -6.16 -21.75 -17.34
C GLY A 74 -6.50 -20.36 -16.80
N ILE A 75 -6.55 -19.39 -17.71
CA ILE A 75 -6.73 -17.97 -17.38
C ILE A 75 -8.09 -17.69 -16.76
N GLU A 76 -9.16 -18.32 -17.24
CA GLU A 76 -10.51 -18.12 -16.71
C GLU A 76 -10.61 -18.53 -15.23
N GLY A 77 -10.03 -19.68 -14.89
CA GLY A 77 -9.95 -20.14 -13.51
C GLY A 77 -9.16 -19.18 -12.63
N PHE A 78 -8.00 -18.72 -13.13
CA PHE A 78 -7.16 -17.75 -12.44
C PHE A 78 -7.89 -16.42 -12.18
N GLU A 79 -8.60 -15.89 -13.17
CA GLU A 79 -9.39 -14.66 -13.05
C GLU A 79 -10.51 -14.80 -12.02
N ARG A 80 -11.26 -15.92 -12.07
CA ARG A 80 -12.31 -16.22 -11.08
C ARG A 80 -11.77 -16.21 -9.66
N TYR A 81 -10.69 -16.95 -9.41
CA TYR A 81 -10.08 -17.04 -8.07
C TYR A 81 -9.50 -15.71 -7.61
N THR A 82 -8.86 -14.96 -8.51
CA THR A 82 -8.34 -13.62 -8.22
C THR A 82 -9.47 -12.67 -7.82
N ALA A 83 -10.56 -12.64 -8.60
CA ALA A 83 -11.73 -11.81 -8.32
C ALA A 83 -12.36 -12.15 -6.97
N LEU A 84 -12.53 -13.44 -6.66
CA LEU A 84 -13.07 -13.92 -5.38
C LEU A 84 -12.18 -13.52 -4.20
N ALA A 85 -10.86 -13.64 -4.33
CA ALA A 85 -9.93 -13.23 -3.27
C ALA A 85 -9.98 -11.72 -2.99
N ILE A 86 -10.09 -10.90 -4.05
CA ILE A 86 -10.26 -9.45 -3.93
C ILE A 86 -11.58 -9.12 -3.23
N LEU A 87 -12.69 -9.71 -3.69
CA LEU A 87 -14.03 -9.49 -3.13
C LEU A 87 -14.07 -9.86 -1.64
N SER A 88 -13.60 -11.05 -1.28
CA SER A 88 -13.54 -11.54 0.10
C SER A 88 -12.79 -10.57 1.02
N ARG A 89 -11.61 -10.09 0.58
CA ARG A 89 -10.83 -9.13 1.36
C ARG A 89 -11.54 -7.78 1.50
N ASN A 90 -12.21 -7.31 0.46
CA ASN A 90 -12.97 -6.06 0.50
C ASN A 90 -14.10 -6.14 1.54
N ILE A 91 -14.82 -7.26 1.62
CA ILE A 91 -15.84 -7.50 2.65
C ILE A 91 -15.23 -7.43 4.06
N GLN A 92 -14.12 -8.12 4.29
CA GLN A 92 -13.41 -8.05 5.58
C GLN A 92 -12.98 -6.62 5.94
N LYS A 93 -12.50 -5.85 4.95
CA LYS A 93 -12.07 -4.46 5.15
C LYS A 93 -13.24 -3.55 5.50
N VAL A 94 -14.41 -3.72 4.86
CA VAL A 94 -15.64 -3.00 5.22
C VAL A 94 -16.03 -3.30 6.67
N GLY A 95 -15.99 -4.58 7.07
CA GLY A 95 -16.23 -4.98 8.45
C GLY A 95 -15.24 -4.35 9.45
N ALA A 96 -13.96 -4.26 9.11
CA ALA A 96 -12.97 -3.56 9.93
C ALA A 96 -13.27 -2.05 10.05
N ILE A 97 -13.59 -1.38 8.94
CA ILE A 97 -13.94 0.05 8.94
C ILE A 97 -15.17 0.31 9.82
N LYS A 98 -16.21 -0.53 9.71
CA LYS A 98 -17.41 -0.41 10.56
C LYS A 98 -17.05 -0.51 12.05
N ARG A 99 -16.25 -1.52 12.43
CA ARG A 99 -15.79 -1.70 13.81
C ARG A 99 -14.95 -0.53 14.31
N ASP A 100 -14.07 0.01 13.46
CA ASP A 100 -13.22 1.15 13.83
C ASP A 100 -14.05 2.40 14.11
N LYS A 101 -15.04 2.70 13.25
CA LYS A 101 -16.01 3.79 13.45
C LYS A 101 -16.77 3.63 14.77
N GLU A 102 -17.25 2.42 15.05
CA GLU A 102 -18.00 2.15 16.26
C GLU A 102 -17.13 2.30 17.52
N ARG A 103 -15.86 1.85 17.48
CA ARG A 103 -14.92 2.08 18.59
C ARG A 103 -14.65 3.56 18.84
N GLN A 104 -14.56 4.38 17.79
CA GLN A 104 -14.38 5.83 17.92
C GLN A 104 -15.60 6.47 18.58
N ARG A 105 -16.81 6.15 18.12
CA ARG A 105 -18.08 6.62 18.72
C ARG A 105 -18.15 6.32 20.22
N LEU A 106 -17.90 5.05 20.59
CA LEU A 106 -17.92 4.63 22.00
C LEU A 106 -16.83 5.32 22.84
N ALA A 107 -15.66 5.61 22.26
CA ALA A 107 -14.60 6.33 22.96
C ALA A 107 -14.95 7.80 23.20
N GLU A 108 -15.67 8.44 22.27
CA GLU A 108 -16.18 9.80 22.42
C GLU A 108 -17.28 9.88 23.48
N GLU A 109 -18.25 8.95 23.45
CA GLU A 109 -19.31 8.86 24.47
C GLU A 109 -18.72 8.68 25.88
N LYS A 110 -17.70 7.83 26.04
CA LYS A 110 -16.99 7.66 27.32
C LYS A 110 -16.27 8.91 27.80
N LYS A 111 -15.73 9.72 26.89
CA LYS A 111 -15.07 10.99 27.24
C LYS A 111 -16.08 12.06 27.64
N GLN A 112 -17.28 12.05 27.06
CA GLN A 112 -18.34 12.99 27.41
C GLN A 112 -19.02 12.65 28.74
N ALA A 113 -19.03 11.37 29.11
CA ALA A 113 -19.60 10.89 30.38
C ALA A 113 -18.64 11.00 31.58
N ALA A 114 -17.37 11.39 31.37
CA ALA A 114 -16.34 11.55 32.37
C ALA A 114 -16.08 13.04 32.64
#